data_AF-A0A9E6ELQ2-F1
#
_entry.id   AF-A0A9E6ELQ2-F1
#
_cell.length_a   1.000
_cell.length_b   1.000
_cell.length_c   1.000
_cell.angle_alpha   90.00
_cell.angle_beta   90.00
_cell.angle_gamma   90.00
#
_symmetry.space_group_name_H-M   'P 1'
#
loop_
_entity.id
_entity.type
_entity.pdbx_description
1 polymer ?
#
loop_
_entity_poly.entity_id
_entity_poly.type
_entity_poly.pdbx_seq_one_letter_code
_entity_poly.pdbx_strand_id
1 'polypeptide(L)'
;GLAVNVVSALILGRAHDHGHDHGGGHHGHDLNLRSAYVHVIADAATSVLAILALAGGLAMGWAWLDPIMGFAGAVLVAVWAVGLLRDTTRVLLDAEMDHPVVEEIREVAGAHPEWGRITDLHVWRVGKASYACILALEGGPQDLTPAAVRAAVGVHAELVHITVELG
;
A
#
# COMPACT_ATOMS: atom_id res chain seq x y z
N GLY A 1 2.45 -5.93 -21.82
CA GLY A 1 1.39 -5.05 -21.30
C GLY A 1 0.03 -5.68 -21.48
N LEU A 2 -0.61 -5.49 -22.63
CA LEU A 2 -1.98 -5.96 -22.92
C LEU A 2 -2.18 -7.46 -22.69
N ALA A 3 -1.24 -8.30 -23.18
CA ALA A 3 -1.31 -9.76 -23.01
C ALA A 3 -1.25 -10.18 -21.53
N VAL A 4 -0.49 -9.46 -20.71
CA VAL A 4 -0.38 -9.74 -19.26
C VAL A 4 -1.70 -9.37 -18.58
N ASN A 5 -2.28 -8.20 -18.88
CA ASN A 5 -3.57 -7.80 -18.30
C ASN A 5 -4.72 -8.75 -18.69
N VAL A 6 -4.74 -9.23 -19.93
CA VAL A 6 -5.74 -10.23 -20.39
C VAL A 6 -5.56 -11.57 -19.68
N VAL A 7 -4.31 -12.02 -19.49
CA VAL A 7 -4.00 -13.24 -18.75
C VAL A 7 -4.38 -13.11 -17.27
N SER A 8 -4.06 -11.98 -16.64
CA SER A 8 -4.47 -11.69 -15.26
C SER A 8 -5.98 -11.65 -15.10
N ALA A 9 -6.71 -11.01 -16.02
CA ALA A 9 -8.17 -10.98 -16.00
C ALA A 9 -8.81 -12.37 -16.19
N LEU A 10 -8.22 -13.22 -17.05
CA LEU A 10 -8.68 -14.60 -17.27
C LEU A 10 -8.39 -15.52 -16.09
N ILE A 11 -7.25 -15.36 -15.41
CA ILE A 11 -6.90 -16.12 -14.21
C ILE A 11 -7.83 -15.71 -13.07
N LEU A 12 -8.08 -14.41 -12.89
CA LEU A 12 -9.00 -13.88 -11.87
C LEU A 12 -10.45 -14.30 -12.14
N GLY A 13 -10.88 -14.28 -13.40
CA GLY A 13 -12.22 -14.70 -13.81
C GLY A 13 -12.49 -16.20 -13.67
N ARG A 14 -11.45 -17.05 -13.71
CA ARG A 14 -11.58 -18.50 -13.47
C ARG A 14 -11.50 -18.90 -11.99
N ALA A 15 -11.10 -18.00 -11.10
CA ALA A 15 -10.97 -18.29 -9.68
C ALA A 15 -12.28 -18.08 -8.88
N HIS A 16 -13.40 -17.77 -9.55
CA HIS A 16 -14.66 -17.36 -8.90
C HIS A 16 -15.85 -18.32 -9.09
N ASP A 17 -15.63 -19.51 -9.62
CA ASP A 17 -16.65 -20.59 -9.58
C ASP A 17 -16.22 -21.61 -8.53
N HIS A 18 -16.56 -21.38 -7.26
CA HIS A 18 -16.83 -22.37 -6.19
C HIS A 18 -16.81 -21.67 -4.82
N GLY A 19 -17.98 -21.53 -4.17
CA GLY A 19 -18.03 -21.16 -2.75
C GLY A 19 -19.38 -20.63 -2.27
N HIS A 20 -20.01 -21.39 -1.39
CA HIS A 20 -21.33 -21.22 -0.79
C HIS A 20 -21.53 -19.95 0.08
N ASP A 21 -22.82 -19.65 0.30
CA ASP A 21 -23.47 -18.83 1.34
C ASP A 21 -22.63 -18.41 2.56
N HIS A 22 -22.75 -17.14 2.99
CA HIS A 22 -23.35 -16.70 4.27
C HIS A 22 -23.12 -15.18 4.48
N GLY A 23 -24.12 -14.51 5.07
CA GLY A 23 -24.20 -13.05 5.19
C GLY A 23 -23.33 -12.39 6.27
N GLY A 24 -23.29 -11.06 6.22
CA GLY A 24 -22.67 -10.17 7.20
C GLY A 24 -22.08 -8.93 6.52
N GLY A 25 -22.75 -7.79 6.65
CA GLY A 25 -22.43 -6.58 5.89
C GLY A 25 -21.09 -5.93 6.22
N HIS A 26 -20.41 -5.39 5.20
CA HIS A 26 -19.35 -4.40 5.35
C HIS A 26 -19.26 -3.52 4.07
N HIS A 27 -19.81 -2.29 4.14
CA HIS A 27 -19.80 -1.27 3.08
C HIS A 27 -18.41 -0.64 2.79
N GLY A 28 -17.32 -1.34 3.10
CA GLY A 28 -15.94 -0.88 2.87
C GLY A 28 -15.24 -1.56 1.67
N HIS A 29 -15.73 -2.72 1.24
CA HIS A 29 -15.10 -3.50 0.18
C HIS A 29 -15.35 -2.92 -1.22
N ASP A 30 -16.52 -2.32 -1.43
CA ASP A 30 -16.94 -1.81 -2.73
C ASP A 30 -16.17 -0.56 -3.18
N LEU A 31 -15.78 0.32 -2.25
CA LEU A 31 -15.06 1.54 -2.58
C LEU A 31 -13.61 1.26 -3.01
N ASN A 32 -12.94 0.32 -2.34
CA ASN A 32 -11.57 -0.03 -2.67
C ASN A 32 -11.50 -0.82 -3.99
N LEU A 33 -12.44 -1.75 -4.20
CA LEU A 33 -12.59 -2.46 -5.48
C LEU A 33 -12.98 -1.51 -6.62
N ARG A 34 -13.90 -0.58 -6.38
CA ARG A 34 -14.28 0.43 -7.38
C ARG A 34 -13.12 1.36 -7.70
N SER A 35 -12.34 1.78 -6.71
CA SER A 35 -11.15 2.60 -6.94
C SER A 35 -10.08 1.85 -7.74
N ALA A 36 -9.83 0.57 -7.42
CA ALA A 36 -8.90 -0.26 -8.18
C ALA A 36 -9.41 -0.50 -9.62
N TYR A 37 -10.70 -0.75 -9.79
CA TYR A 37 -11.33 -0.95 -11.09
C TYR A 37 -11.29 0.30 -11.97
N VAL A 38 -11.62 1.47 -11.42
CA VAL A 38 -11.53 2.76 -12.13
C VAL A 38 -10.09 3.08 -12.50
N HIS A 39 -9.13 2.77 -11.62
CA HIS A 39 -7.71 2.94 -11.89
C HIS A 39 -7.24 2.05 -13.06
N VAL A 40 -7.58 0.76 -13.05
CA VAL A 40 -7.24 -0.18 -14.12
C VAL A 40 -7.88 0.22 -15.46
N ILE A 41 -9.13 0.71 -15.43
CA ILE A 41 -9.79 1.22 -16.65
C ILE A 41 -9.11 2.48 -17.17
N ALA A 42 -8.72 3.42 -16.29
CA ALA A 42 -8.01 4.62 -16.69
C ALA A 42 -6.67 4.29 -17.35
N ASP A 43 -5.92 3.33 -16.80
CA ASP A 43 -4.66 2.85 -17.37
C ASP A 43 -4.86 2.13 -18.71
N ALA A 44 -5.91 1.30 -18.82
CA ALA A 44 -6.25 0.62 -20.06
C ALA A 44 -6.70 1.60 -21.16
N ALA A 45 -7.53 2.58 -20.82
CA ALA A 45 -7.99 3.62 -21.74
C ALA A 45 -6.83 4.49 -22.21
N THR A 46 -5.92 4.88 -21.32
CA THR A 46 -4.74 5.66 -21.67
C THR A 46 -3.79 4.86 -22.57
N SER A 47 -3.62 3.57 -22.31
CA SER A 47 -2.83 2.67 -23.16
C SER A 47 -3.44 2.53 -24.57
N VAL A 48 -4.76 2.36 -24.67
CA VAL A 48 -5.47 2.24 -25.95
C VAL A 48 -5.40 3.55 -26.73
N LEU A 49 -5.61 4.70 -26.09
CA LEU A 49 -5.50 6.01 -26.73
C LEU A 49 -4.08 6.29 -27.21
N ALA A 50 -3.05 5.92 -26.43
CA ALA A 50 -1.65 6.05 -26.85
C ALA A 50 -1.33 5.18 -28.07
N ILE A 51 -1.82 3.93 -28.10
CA ILE A 51 -1.64 3.04 -29.26
C ILE A 51 -2.36 3.59 -30.49
N LEU A 52 -3.59 4.10 -30.34
CA LEU A 52 -4.35 4.69 -31.45
C LEU A 52 -3.70 5.98 -31.98
N ALA A 53 -3.14 6.82 -31.09
CA ALA A 53 -2.40 8.01 -31.48
C ALA A 53 -1.12 7.66 -32.28
N LEU A 54 -0.39 6.63 -31.85
CA LEU A 54 0.79 6.13 -32.56
C LEU A 54 0.42 5.48 -33.90
N ALA A 55 -0.61 4.63 -33.93
CA ALA A 55 -1.08 3.97 -35.15
C ALA A 55 -1.66 4.96 -36.17
N GLY A 56 -2.41 5.97 -35.71
CA GLY A 56 -2.91 7.06 -36.53
C GLY A 56 -1.78 7.91 -37.12
N GLY A 57 -0.73 8.19 -36.33
CA GLY A 57 0.48 8.86 -36.82
C GLY A 57 1.23 8.05 -37.89
N LEU A 58 1.31 6.72 -37.72
CA LEU A 58 1.95 5.83 -38.68
C LEU A 58 1.18 5.74 -40.01
N ALA A 59 -0.16 5.72 -39.95
CA ALA A 59 -1.04 5.59 -41.13
C ALA A 59 -1.05 6.85 -42.02
N MET A 60 -0.74 8.03 -41.47
CA MET A 60 -0.70 9.29 -42.22
C MET A 60 0.62 9.52 -43.01
N GLY A 61 1.59 8.62 -42.91
CA GLY A 61 2.75 8.57 -43.82
C GLY A 61 3.77 9.69 -43.66
N TRP A 62 3.78 10.40 -42.53
CA TRP A 62 4.74 11.47 -42.25
C TRP A 62 6.02 10.87 -41.65
N ALA A 63 6.98 10.46 -42.49
CA ALA A 63 8.24 9.87 -42.04
C ALA A 63 9.09 10.80 -41.12
N TRP A 64 8.78 12.10 -41.07
CA TRP A 64 9.37 13.07 -40.14
C TRP A 64 8.67 13.11 -38.77
N LEU A 65 7.52 12.45 -38.62
CA LEU A 65 6.80 12.34 -37.36
C LEU A 65 7.45 11.33 -36.42
N ASP A 66 8.19 10.35 -36.95
CA ASP A 66 8.80 9.25 -36.18
C ASP A 66 9.72 9.75 -35.04
N PRO A 67 10.65 10.69 -35.26
CA PRO A 67 11.47 11.25 -34.20
C PRO A 67 10.67 12.07 -33.18
N ILE A 68 9.65 12.81 -33.63
CA ILE A 68 8.82 13.67 -32.78
C ILE A 68 7.90 12.83 -31.88
N MET A 69 7.31 11.77 -32.42
CA MET A 69 6.49 10.82 -31.66
C MET A 69 7.32 10.04 -30.65
N GLY A 70 8.53 9.63 -31.01
CA GLY A 70 9.48 9.03 -30.08
C GLY A 70 9.86 9.96 -28.93
N PHE A 71 10.13 11.24 -29.23
CA PHE A 71 10.44 12.25 -28.21
C PHE A 71 9.23 12.56 -27.31
N ALA A 72 8.04 12.74 -27.89
CA ALA A 72 6.81 12.97 -27.14
C ALA A 72 6.47 11.78 -26.23
N GLY A 73 6.64 10.55 -26.73
CA GLY A 73 6.48 9.32 -25.94
C GLY A 73 7.50 9.23 -24.80
N ALA A 74 8.76 9.58 -25.04
CA ALA A 74 9.79 9.62 -24.01
C ALA A 74 9.47 10.64 -22.91
N VAL A 75 9.00 11.84 -23.28
CA VAL A 75 8.58 12.87 -22.32
C VAL A 75 7.37 12.40 -21.51
N LEU A 76 6.37 11.78 -22.15
CA LEU A 76 5.19 11.24 -21.47
C LEU A 76 5.59 10.18 -20.42
N VAL A 77 6.42 9.21 -20.82
CA VAL A 77 6.93 8.17 -19.92
C VAL A 77 7.78 8.78 -18.80
N ALA A 78 8.61 9.78 -19.09
CA ALA A 78 9.42 10.45 -18.09
C ALA A 78 8.55 11.17 -17.03
N VAL A 79 7.49 11.87 -17.44
CA VAL A 79 6.56 12.53 -16.51
C VAL A 79 5.87 11.50 -15.61
N TRP A 80 5.41 10.38 -16.17
CA TRP A 80 4.84 9.28 -15.39
C TRP A 80 5.84 8.64 -14.42
N ALA A 81 7.06 8.38 -14.88
CA ALA A 81 8.12 7.82 -14.05
C ALA A 81 8.46 8.75 -12.87
N VAL A 82 8.51 10.08 -13.09
CA VAL A 82 8.73 11.06 -12.02
C VAL A 82 7.58 11.09 -11.02
N GLY A 83 6.33 10.96 -11.46
CA GLY A 83 5.16 10.85 -10.58
C GLY A 83 5.25 9.62 -9.69
N LEU A 84 5.47 8.44 -10.29
CA LEU A 84 5.64 7.18 -9.56
C LEU A 84 6.81 7.22 -8.58
N LEU A 85 7.94 7.81 -8.99
CA LEU A 85 9.11 7.96 -8.13
C LEU A 85 8.80 8.85 -6.92
N ARG A 86 8.07 9.95 -7.11
CA ARG A 86 7.64 10.83 -6.00
C ARG A 86 6.68 10.12 -5.05
N ASP A 87 5.74 9.35 -5.58
CA ASP A 87 4.78 8.62 -4.73
C ASP A 87 5.47 7.53 -3.91
N THR A 88 6.35 6.76 -4.54
CA THR A 88 7.13 5.72 -3.84
C THR A 88 8.13 6.31 -2.85
N THR A 89 8.84 7.38 -3.21
CA THR A 89 9.75 8.05 -2.26
C THR A 89 9.01 8.71 -1.12
N ARG A 90 7.80 9.26 -1.33
CA ARG A 90 6.99 9.79 -0.24
C ARG A 90 6.56 8.70 0.73
N VAL A 91 6.16 7.51 0.25
CA VAL A 91 5.84 6.39 1.14
C VAL A 91 7.07 5.92 1.92
N LEU A 92 8.24 5.88 1.28
CA LEU A 92 9.50 5.49 1.92
C LEU A 92 9.97 6.54 2.95
N LEU A 93 9.85 7.85 2.65
CA LEU A 93 10.19 8.92 3.60
C LEU A 93 9.14 9.10 4.71
N ASP A 94 7.85 8.94 4.40
CA ASP A 94 6.74 9.02 5.38
C ASP A 94 6.68 7.78 6.29
N ALA A 95 7.40 6.71 5.94
CA ALA A 95 7.66 5.60 6.85
C ALA A 95 8.69 5.96 7.94
N GLU A 96 9.52 6.99 7.73
CA GLU A 96 10.64 7.35 8.62
C GLU A 96 10.27 8.46 9.62
N MET A 97 9.27 9.31 9.32
CA MET A 97 9.02 10.52 10.10
C MET A 97 7.79 10.41 11.02
N ASP A 98 8.06 10.12 12.30
CA ASP A 98 7.24 10.44 13.49
C ASP A 98 5.73 10.26 13.33
N HIS A 99 5.29 9.00 13.38
CA HIS A 99 3.86 8.69 13.40
C HIS A 99 3.22 9.08 14.73
N PRO A 100 2.03 9.72 14.77
CA PRO A 100 1.26 9.92 16.01
C PRO A 100 1.06 8.62 16.80
N VAL A 101 1.03 7.47 16.11
CA VAL A 101 0.99 6.14 16.70
C VAL A 101 2.18 5.84 17.63
N VAL A 102 3.36 6.41 17.37
CA VAL A 102 4.53 6.26 18.25
C VAL A 102 4.24 6.89 19.61
N GLU A 103 3.65 8.08 19.62
CA GLU A 103 3.32 8.80 20.86
C GLU A 103 2.19 8.09 21.60
N GLU A 104 1.18 7.59 20.88
CA GLU A 104 0.11 6.77 21.45
C GLU A 104 0.67 5.50 22.13
N ILE A 105 1.61 4.79 21.51
CA ILE A 105 2.27 3.62 22.13
C ILE A 105 3.04 4.03 23.39
N ARG A 106 3.71 5.18 23.38
CA ARG A 106 4.43 5.71 24.54
C ARG A 106 3.48 6.09 25.68
N GLU A 107 2.32 6.68 25.37
CA GLU A 107 1.30 6.99 26.36
C GLU A 107 0.76 5.72 27.03
N VAL A 108 0.46 4.69 26.24
CA VAL A 108 0.04 3.39 26.76
C VAL A 108 1.11 2.79 27.67
N ALA A 109 2.37 2.77 27.24
CA ALA A 109 3.46 2.28 28.08
C ALA A 109 3.67 3.14 29.34
N GLY A 110 3.48 4.46 29.25
CA GLY A 110 3.54 5.38 30.38
C GLY A 110 2.42 5.17 31.41
N ALA A 111 1.26 4.69 30.97
CA ALA A 111 0.16 4.27 31.85
C ALA A 111 0.45 2.94 32.59
N HIS A 112 1.47 2.20 32.14
CA HIS A 112 1.90 0.91 32.68
C HIS A 112 3.37 0.95 33.16
N PRO A 113 3.67 1.71 34.24
CA PRO A 113 5.03 1.81 34.77
C PRO A 113 5.63 0.46 35.20
N GLU A 114 4.79 -0.54 35.47
CA GLU A 114 5.20 -1.90 35.75
C GLU A 114 5.87 -2.60 34.56
N TRP A 115 5.65 -2.16 33.31
CA TRP A 115 6.27 -2.81 32.13
C TRP A 115 7.79 -2.59 32.02
N GLY A 116 8.35 -1.75 32.89
CA GLY A 116 9.77 -1.42 32.87
C GLY A 116 10.08 -0.36 31.82
N ARG A 117 11.24 -0.45 31.19
CA ARG A 117 11.74 0.54 30.24
C ARG A 117 11.60 0.04 28.81
N ILE A 118 11.11 0.91 27.92
CA ILE A 118 11.20 0.70 26.46
C ILE A 118 12.66 0.80 26.03
N THR A 119 13.22 -0.29 25.52
CA THR A 119 14.60 -0.33 25.00
C THR A 119 14.64 -0.13 23.50
N ASP A 120 13.61 -0.57 22.78
CA ASP A 120 13.44 -0.35 21.36
C ASP A 120 11.95 -0.16 21.01
N LEU A 121 11.67 0.81 20.14
CA LEU A 121 10.33 1.08 19.61
C LEU A 121 10.48 1.50 18.16
N HIS A 122 10.11 0.60 17.25
CA HIS A 122 10.13 0.86 15.83
C HIS A 122 8.72 0.71 15.26
N VAL A 123 8.22 1.76 14.62
CA VAL A 123 6.87 1.81 14.03
C VAL A 123 7.01 2.17 12.55
N TRP A 124 6.39 1.40 11.67
CA TRP A 124 6.42 1.67 10.24
C TRP A 124 5.04 1.49 9.60
N ARG A 125 4.80 2.22 8.52
CA ARG A 125 3.55 2.17 7.76
C ARG A 125 3.56 0.97 6.82
N VAL A 126 2.53 0.12 6.89
CA VAL A 126 2.32 -1.05 5.99
C VAL A 126 1.15 -0.86 5.02
N GLY A 127 0.34 0.18 5.20
CA GLY A 127 -0.78 0.53 4.32
C GLY A 127 -1.21 1.99 4.43
N LYS A 128 -2.22 2.40 3.66
CA LYS A 128 -2.70 3.80 3.64
C LYS A 128 -3.10 4.32 5.03
N ALA A 129 -3.58 3.46 5.91
CA ALA A 129 -3.92 3.75 7.31
C ALA A 129 -3.64 2.53 8.21
N SER A 130 -2.52 1.86 7.98
CA SER A 130 -2.17 0.63 8.70
C SER A 130 -0.69 0.64 9.05
N TYR A 131 -0.39 0.33 10.30
CA TYR A 131 0.95 0.36 10.89
C TYR A 131 1.32 -0.99 11.46
N ALA A 132 2.62 -1.26 11.46
CA ALA A 132 3.22 -2.35 12.18
C ALA A 132 4.24 -1.78 13.17
N CYS A 133 4.40 -2.42 14.32
CA CYS A 133 5.38 -2.02 15.30
C CYS A 133 6.13 -3.21 15.91
N ILE A 134 7.36 -2.94 16.32
CA ILE A 134 8.17 -3.76 17.21
C ILE A 134 8.38 -2.95 18.49
N LEU A 135 8.12 -3.58 19.63
CA LEU A 135 8.29 -3.00 20.96
C LEU A 135 9.13 -3.95 21.81
N ALA A 136 10.25 -3.47 22.33
CA ALA A 136 11.09 -4.18 23.28
C ALA A 136 11.01 -3.51 24.65
N LEU A 137 10.75 -4.30 25.69
CA LEU A 137 10.63 -3.87 27.08
C LEU A 137 11.64 -4.63 27.95
N GLU A 138 12.27 -3.93 28.89
CA GLU A 138 13.25 -4.51 29.82
C GLU A 138 12.90 -4.15 31.27
N GLY A 139 13.00 -5.14 32.16
CA GLY A 139 12.79 -4.95 33.60
C GLY A 139 11.34 -4.95 34.06
N GLY A 140 10.43 -5.48 33.24
CA GLY A 140 9.05 -5.77 33.63
C GLY A 140 8.93 -6.97 34.58
N PRO A 141 7.75 -7.21 35.18
CA PRO A 141 7.54 -8.31 36.09
C PRO A 141 7.58 -9.65 35.35
N GLN A 142 7.92 -10.72 36.07
CA GLN A 142 8.13 -12.06 35.48
C GLN A 142 6.87 -12.69 34.87
N ASP A 143 5.69 -12.19 35.25
CA ASP A 143 4.39 -12.61 34.72
C ASP A 143 3.91 -11.75 33.54
N LEU A 144 4.67 -10.71 33.15
CA LEU A 144 4.37 -9.93 31.95
C LEU A 144 4.50 -10.82 30.72
N THR A 145 3.44 -10.89 29.92
CA THR A 145 3.45 -11.67 28.69
C THR A 145 3.40 -10.77 27.46
N PRO A 146 4.04 -11.15 26.35
CA PRO A 146 3.95 -10.43 25.09
C PRO A 146 2.50 -10.24 24.62
N ALA A 147 1.63 -11.21 24.91
CA ALA A 147 0.21 -11.16 24.58
C ALA A 147 -0.55 -10.06 25.35
N ALA A 148 -0.23 -9.84 26.63
CA ALA A 148 -0.86 -8.80 27.44
C ALA A 148 -0.47 -7.40 26.93
N VAL A 149 0.82 -7.19 26.64
CA VAL A 149 1.32 -5.94 26.05
C VAL A 149 0.70 -5.70 24.68
N ARG A 150 0.64 -6.74 23.83
CA ARG A 150 -0.01 -6.66 22.51
C ARG A 150 -1.48 -6.32 22.61
N ALA A 151 -2.20 -6.83 23.61
CA ALA A 151 -3.61 -6.51 23.81
C ALA A 151 -3.81 -5.05 24.25
N ALA A 152 -2.94 -4.53 25.11
CA ALA A 152 -3.00 -3.15 25.56
C ALA A 152 -2.63 -2.14 24.46
N VAL A 153 -1.60 -2.43 23.67
CA VAL A 153 -1.18 -1.60 22.53
C VAL A 153 -2.12 -1.77 21.32
N GLY A 154 -2.75 -2.94 21.15
CA GLY A 154 -3.68 -3.24 20.06
C GLY A 154 -5.03 -2.53 20.13
N VAL A 155 -5.25 -1.64 21.11
CA VAL A 155 -6.44 -0.78 21.20
C VAL A 155 -6.52 0.17 19.98
N HIS A 156 -5.38 0.49 19.38
CA HIS A 156 -5.30 1.31 18.17
C HIS A 156 -5.62 0.45 16.94
N ALA A 157 -6.79 0.65 16.34
CA ALA A 157 -7.27 -0.11 15.17
C ALA A 157 -6.36 -0.01 13.93
N GLU A 158 -5.45 0.96 13.92
CA GLU A 158 -4.48 1.17 12.86
C GLU A 158 -3.26 0.22 12.97
N LEU A 159 -2.99 -0.38 14.15
CA LEU A 159 -1.89 -1.33 14.36
C LEU A 159 -2.32 -2.76 13.99
N VAL A 160 -1.93 -3.18 12.78
CA VAL A 160 -2.26 -4.51 12.23
C VAL A 160 -1.25 -5.59 12.61
N HIS A 161 0.01 -5.22 12.88
CA HIS A 161 1.04 -6.16 13.27
C HIS A 161 1.86 -5.61 14.44
N ILE A 162 1.90 -6.35 15.54
CA ILE A 162 2.59 -5.96 16.78
C ILE A 162 3.47 -7.14 17.19
N THR A 163 4.77 -6.91 17.25
CA THR A 163 5.76 -7.83 17.82
C THR A 163 6.24 -7.26 19.15
N VAL A 164 6.22 -8.07 20.21
CA VAL A 164 6.70 -7.66 21.54
C VAL A 164 7.82 -8.56 21.99
N GLU A 165 8.94 -7.97 22.39
CA GLU A 165 10.08 -8.64 23.01
C GLU A 165 10.20 -8.21 24.47
N LEU A 166 10.43 -9.17 25.37
CA LEU A 166 10.59 -8.93 26.81
C LEU A 166 11.98 -9.40 27.22
N GLY A 167 12.75 -8.52 27.87
CA GLY A 167 14.11 -8.75 28.36
C GLY A 167 14.25 -8.63 29.88
#